data_AF-A0A3C0SHY0-F1
#
_entry.id   AF-A0A3C0SHY0-F1
#
_cell.length_a   1.000
_cell.length_b   1.000
_cell.length_c   1.000
_cell.angle_alpha   90.00
_cell.angle_beta   90.00
_cell.angle_gamma   90.00
#
_symmetry.space_group_name_H-M   'P 1'
#
loop_
_entity.id
_entity.type
_entity.pdbx_description
1 polymer ?
#
loop_
_entity_poly.entity_id
_entity_poly.type
_entity_poly.pdbx_seq_one_letter_code
_entity_poly.pdbx_strand_id
1 'polypeptide(L)'
;MNAARALLEMLHRYKVEYVFGLPGETTLGLYDEWKRFEGVTHVMARDERHAVFMADGYARTSGRPGVCEGPSVGATHMVPGVVEAVKSCIPLIVMTSDIPLGMEKHNMLTGFDQTSLFSPFVKESLTAHRGEEVPFLVRRAFRVATSGCPGPVHLRLPMDVLAQEAGQPLPPAQERFSVCPGTRTIPGRDEAEEAARTLSSCRKGVMVCGQGVLTSRGWDEVERVAGRFGLATGTTINGKGSISELHPLSIGVIGSRGSTEFSNSFIEEADLVFYVGCSTDSVGTDGWKLPKETGMVRFIHLNISEGELGNSFGDGLLLHGDVKSTLQAILEAADDLGLPKKEGLEEVIRQRRLDAEPSVPSGDRLDPRLATEMITGAMPEGSVIVADPGMSAVYPAA
;
A
#
# COMPACT_ATOMS: atom_id res chain seq x y z
N MET A 1 22.32 1.27 29.29
CA MET A 1 21.83 2.23 28.29
C MET A 1 20.33 2.33 28.51
N ASN A 2 19.76 3.53 28.44
CA ASN A 2 18.31 3.67 28.63
C ASN A 2 17.51 3.14 27.43
N ALA A 3 16.21 2.98 27.62
CA ALA A 3 15.27 2.47 26.63
C ALA A 3 15.13 3.40 25.41
N ALA A 4 15.23 4.72 25.59
CA ALA A 4 15.29 5.68 24.49
C ALA A 4 16.49 5.41 23.55
N ARG A 5 17.70 5.23 24.08
CA ARG A 5 18.87 4.86 23.28
C ARG A 5 18.67 3.50 22.60
N ALA A 6 18.14 2.53 23.31
CA ALA A 6 17.87 1.21 22.76
C ALA A 6 16.83 1.22 21.62
N LEU A 7 15.81 2.08 21.70
CA LEU A 7 14.85 2.31 20.62
C LEU A 7 15.57 2.77 19.34
N LEU A 8 16.43 3.78 19.43
CA LEU A 8 17.19 4.30 18.29
C LEU A 8 18.14 3.25 17.69
N GLU A 9 18.84 2.49 18.53
CA GLU A 9 19.68 1.37 18.09
C GLU A 9 18.86 0.32 17.33
N MET A 10 17.64 0.00 17.79
CA MET A 10 16.76 -0.94 17.10
C MET A 10 16.24 -0.39 15.77
N LEU A 11 15.82 0.87 15.71
CA LEU A 11 15.42 1.53 14.45
C LEU A 11 16.59 1.51 13.44
N HIS A 12 17.81 1.82 13.89
CA HIS A 12 19.00 1.75 13.05
C HIS A 12 19.28 0.32 12.55
N ARG A 13 19.09 -0.71 13.40
CA ARG A 13 19.24 -2.12 12.98
C ARG A 13 18.22 -2.53 11.90
N TYR A 14 17.02 -1.96 11.92
CA TYR A 14 16.01 -2.10 10.86
C TYR A 14 16.26 -1.17 9.65
N LYS A 15 17.42 -0.50 9.61
CA LYS A 15 17.84 0.50 8.60
C LYS A 15 16.75 1.55 8.35
N VAL A 16 16.16 2.05 9.44
CA VAL A 16 15.35 3.26 9.39
C VAL A 16 16.29 4.42 9.12
N GLU A 17 16.04 5.16 8.04
CA GLU A 17 16.83 6.34 7.67
C GLU A 17 16.23 7.60 8.28
N TYR A 18 14.90 7.72 8.22
CA TYR A 18 14.15 8.89 8.66
C TYR A 18 13.07 8.49 9.66
N VAL A 19 12.93 9.31 10.70
CA VAL A 19 11.71 9.37 11.52
C VAL A 19 11.14 10.76 11.40
N PHE A 20 9.85 10.83 11.06
CA PHE A 20 9.13 12.09 10.88
C PHE A 20 8.33 12.41 12.14
N GLY A 21 8.46 13.61 12.69
CA GLY A 21 7.67 13.93 13.88
C GLY A 21 7.85 15.35 14.40
N LEU A 22 7.26 15.60 15.57
CA LEU A 22 7.26 16.90 16.21
C LEU A 22 7.60 16.72 17.70
N PRO A 23 8.64 17.39 18.25
CA PRO A 23 9.00 17.23 19.64
C PRO A 23 7.94 17.85 20.56
N GLY A 24 7.71 17.20 21.70
CA GLY A 24 6.95 17.73 22.84
C GLY A 24 7.52 17.26 24.18
N GLU A 25 6.91 17.72 25.29
CA GLU A 25 7.40 17.49 26.65
C GLU A 25 7.67 16.00 26.94
N THR A 26 6.74 15.11 26.59
CA THR A 26 6.84 13.66 26.81
C THR A 26 7.93 12.98 25.97
N THR A 27 8.42 13.63 24.91
CA THR A 27 9.50 13.11 24.04
C THR A 27 10.89 13.64 24.40
N LEU A 28 11.03 14.60 25.33
CA LEU A 28 12.32 15.29 25.56
C LEU A 28 13.49 14.33 25.84
N GLY A 29 13.27 13.31 26.66
CA GLY A 29 14.29 12.31 26.96
C GLY A 29 14.71 11.49 25.72
N LEU A 30 13.78 11.22 24.81
CA LEU A 30 14.10 10.56 23.53
C LEU A 30 14.96 11.47 22.64
N TYR A 31 14.60 12.75 22.53
CA TYR A 31 15.36 13.71 21.72
C TYR A 31 16.76 13.99 22.28
N ASP A 32 16.95 13.94 23.60
CA ASP A 32 18.27 14.10 24.20
C ASP A 32 19.22 12.94 23.87
N GLU A 33 18.71 11.70 23.79
CA GLU A 33 19.48 10.57 23.26
C GLU A 33 19.71 10.71 21.74
N TRP A 34 18.70 11.18 21.01
CA TRP A 34 18.75 11.34 19.55
C TRP A 34 19.83 12.34 19.11
N LYS A 35 20.00 13.45 19.83
CA LYS A 35 21.10 14.42 19.58
C LYS A 35 22.49 13.78 19.58
N ARG A 36 22.65 12.63 20.23
CA ARG A 36 23.90 11.87 20.38
C ARG A 36 23.90 10.59 19.52
N PHE A 37 22.94 10.45 18.61
CA PHE A 37 22.72 9.27 17.80
C PHE A 37 22.72 9.64 16.31
N GLU A 38 23.72 9.17 15.57
CA GLU A 38 23.86 9.51 14.14
C GLU A 38 23.19 8.50 13.19
N GLY A 39 22.74 7.35 13.70
CA GLY A 39 22.26 6.25 12.86
C GLY A 39 20.84 6.40 12.30
N VAL A 40 20.07 7.42 12.72
CA VAL A 40 18.70 7.71 12.28
C VAL A 40 18.50 9.22 12.25
N THR A 41 18.01 9.74 11.12
CA THR A 41 17.73 11.17 10.94
C THR A 41 16.33 11.52 11.40
N HIS A 42 16.18 12.53 12.25
CA HIS A 42 14.88 13.10 12.58
C HIS A 42 14.49 14.19 11.58
N VAL A 43 13.27 14.13 11.04
CA VAL A 43 12.70 15.13 10.15
C VAL A 43 11.56 15.83 10.90
N MET A 44 11.84 17.05 11.35
CA MET A 44 10.88 17.85 12.11
C MET A 44 9.75 18.36 11.21
N ALA A 45 8.54 17.88 11.47
CA ALA A 45 7.31 18.40 10.91
C ALA A 45 6.86 19.68 11.64
N ARG A 46 5.79 20.31 11.15
CA ARG A 46 5.12 21.45 11.82
C ARG A 46 3.77 21.09 12.44
N ASP A 47 3.30 19.87 12.18
CA ASP A 47 2.02 19.31 12.59
C ASP A 47 2.21 17.78 12.56
N GLU A 48 1.80 17.07 13.61
CA GLU A 48 1.96 15.62 13.71
C GLU A 48 1.23 14.87 12.58
N ARG A 49 0.12 15.42 12.07
CA ARG A 49 -0.57 14.87 10.90
C ARG A 49 0.35 14.82 9.68
N HIS A 50 1.11 15.88 9.45
CA HIS A 50 2.04 15.95 8.31
C HIS A 50 3.19 14.96 8.50
N ALA A 51 3.65 14.73 9.73
CA ALA A 51 4.65 13.72 10.01
C ALA A 51 4.18 12.31 9.59
N VAL A 52 2.91 11.97 9.85
CA VAL A 52 2.35 10.69 9.41
C VAL A 52 2.25 10.62 7.88
N PHE A 53 1.81 11.69 7.20
CA PHE A 53 1.77 11.70 5.73
C PHE A 53 3.15 11.65 5.07
N MET A 54 4.17 12.25 5.68
CA MET A 54 5.56 12.10 5.22
C MET A 54 6.03 10.65 5.36
N ALA A 55 5.72 10.00 6.49
CA ALA A 55 6.03 8.58 6.68
C ALA A 55 5.28 7.68 5.69
N ASP A 56 4.02 7.98 5.39
CA ASP A 56 3.20 7.29 4.39
C ASP A 56 3.81 7.40 2.97
N GLY A 57 4.12 8.62 2.53
CA GLY A 57 4.76 8.86 1.24
C GLY A 57 6.15 8.21 1.13
N TYR A 58 6.94 8.25 2.20
CA TYR A 58 8.22 7.55 2.28
C TYR A 58 8.04 6.04 2.15
N ALA A 59 7.05 5.45 2.82
CA ALA A 59 6.81 4.01 2.77
C ALA A 59 6.43 3.53 1.36
N ARG A 60 5.56 4.29 0.68
CA ARG A 60 5.11 4.00 -0.70
C ARG A 60 6.24 4.01 -1.71
N THR A 61 7.20 4.93 -1.55
CA THR A 61 8.29 5.13 -2.53
C THR A 61 9.54 4.30 -2.23
N SER A 62 9.85 4.06 -0.95
CA SER A 62 11.04 3.31 -0.54
C SER A 62 10.82 1.78 -0.49
N GLY A 63 9.57 1.34 -0.30
CA GLY A 63 9.22 -0.04 0.07
C GLY A 63 9.77 -0.48 1.43
N ARG A 64 10.04 0.48 2.30
CA ARG A 64 10.42 0.27 3.71
C ARG A 64 9.30 0.80 4.61
N PRO A 65 9.16 0.32 5.86
CA PRO A 65 8.21 0.92 6.78
C PRO A 65 8.49 2.40 7.01
N GLY A 66 7.45 3.22 6.93
CA GLY A 66 7.50 4.62 7.36
C GLY A 66 7.48 4.68 8.89
N VAL A 67 8.25 5.57 9.50
CA VAL A 67 8.30 5.73 10.95
C VAL A 67 7.95 7.16 11.29
N CYS A 68 6.95 7.35 12.13
CA CYS A 68 6.57 8.67 12.62
C CYS A 68 6.47 8.69 14.15
N GLU A 69 6.69 9.86 14.75
CA GLU A 69 6.50 10.06 16.18
C GLU A 69 5.70 11.31 16.55
N GLY A 70 4.95 11.21 17.65
CA GLY A 70 4.22 12.33 18.25
C GLY A 70 4.25 12.33 19.78
N PRO A 71 4.19 13.51 20.43
CA PRO A 71 4.07 13.63 21.87
C PRO A 71 2.64 13.33 22.32
N SER A 72 2.40 13.20 23.63
CA SER A 72 1.12 12.70 24.17
C SER A 72 -0.12 13.38 23.56
N VAL A 73 -0.26 14.71 23.62
CA VAL A 73 -1.39 15.42 22.97
C VAL A 73 -1.37 15.32 21.44
N GLY A 74 -0.18 15.30 20.84
CA GLY A 74 0.03 15.23 19.40
C GLY A 74 -0.45 13.92 18.78
N ALA A 75 -0.54 12.85 19.57
CA ALA A 75 -1.07 11.57 19.14
C ALA A 75 -2.49 11.68 18.53
N THR A 76 -3.31 12.62 19.02
CA THR A 76 -4.66 12.87 18.44
C THR A 76 -4.61 13.41 17.02
N HIS A 77 -3.61 14.24 16.69
CA HIS A 77 -3.42 14.80 15.36
C HIS A 77 -2.83 13.80 14.36
N MET A 78 -2.22 12.70 14.83
CA MET A 78 -1.69 11.64 13.96
C MET A 78 -2.79 10.80 13.32
N VAL A 79 -3.97 10.70 13.97
CA VAL A 79 -5.05 9.77 13.58
C VAL A 79 -5.46 9.86 12.10
N PRO A 80 -5.66 11.04 11.48
CA PRO A 80 -6.04 11.12 10.07
C PRO A 80 -5.06 10.41 9.13
N GLY A 81 -3.75 10.57 9.35
CA GLY A 81 -2.73 9.89 8.54
C GLY A 81 -2.67 8.38 8.79
N VAL A 82 -2.95 7.95 10.03
CA VAL A 82 -3.02 6.51 10.37
C VAL A 82 -4.23 5.85 9.71
N VAL A 83 -5.38 6.54 9.67
CA VAL A 83 -6.59 6.08 8.97
C VAL A 83 -6.33 5.91 7.47
N GLU A 84 -5.60 6.85 6.85
CA GLU A 84 -5.18 6.72 5.46
C GLU A 84 -4.29 5.49 5.26
N ALA A 85 -3.26 5.34 6.09
CA ALA A 85 -2.30 4.24 5.97
C ALA A 85 -2.95 2.86 6.12
N VAL A 86 -3.91 2.68 7.04
CA VAL A 86 -4.60 1.39 7.18
C VAL A 86 -5.50 1.10 5.98
N LYS A 87 -6.18 2.11 5.42
CA LYS A 87 -7.02 1.92 4.22
C LYS A 87 -6.23 1.64 2.96
N SER A 88 -5.02 2.19 2.89
CA SER A 88 -4.09 1.95 1.78
C SER A 88 -3.16 0.74 1.98
N CYS A 89 -3.30 -0.02 3.08
CA CYS A 89 -2.37 -1.08 3.51
C CYS A 89 -0.88 -0.65 3.48
N ILE A 90 -0.55 0.49 4.07
CA ILE A 90 0.81 1.04 4.13
C ILE A 90 1.49 0.67 5.46
N PRO A 91 2.72 0.10 5.44
CA PRO A 91 3.43 -0.30 6.64
C PRO A 91 3.99 0.93 7.38
N LEU A 92 3.35 1.31 8.48
CA LEU A 92 3.84 2.38 9.36
C LEU A 92 4.18 1.88 10.76
N ILE A 93 5.20 2.47 11.37
CA ILE A 93 5.48 2.39 12.80
C ILE A 93 5.13 3.75 13.41
N VAL A 94 3.99 3.81 14.09
CA VAL A 94 3.43 5.01 14.69
C VAL A 94 3.86 5.05 16.15
N MET A 95 4.89 5.81 16.48
CA MET A 95 5.38 5.93 17.85
C MET A 95 4.70 7.10 18.54
N THR A 96 4.21 6.88 19.75
CA THR A 96 3.76 7.99 20.60
C THR A 96 4.49 7.93 21.91
N SER A 97 4.94 9.09 22.40
CA SER A 97 5.32 9.19 23.80
C SER A 97 4.09 9.49 24.66
N ASP A 98 4.18 9.16 25.94
CA ASP A 98 3.07 9.39 26.85
C ASP A 98 3.52 9.82 28.25
N ILE A 99 2.55 10.20 29.09
CA ILE A 99 2.73 10.44 30.51
C ILE A 99 3.26 9.18 31.23
N PRO A 100 3.88 9.32 32.41
CA PRO A 100 4.32 8.19 33.21
C PRO A 100 3.21 7.18 33.51
N LEU A 101 3.58 5.90 33.55
CA LEU A 101 2.65 4.83 33.89
C LEU A 101 2.02 5.06 35.27
N GLY A 102 0.72 4.79 35.39
CA GLY A 102 -0.02 4.94 36.65
C GLY A 102 -0.53 6.36 36.92
N MET A 103 -0.04 7.38 36.21
CA MET A 103 -0.52 8.76 36.36
C MET A 103 -1.82 9.03 35.60
N GLU A 104 -2.30 8.09 34.79
CA GLU A 104 -3.52 8.23 33.97
C GLU A 104 -4.78 8.45 34.81
N LYS A 105 -4.84 7.82 36.00
CA LYS A 105 -5.96 7.97 36.95
C LYS A 105 -5.74 9.08 37.97
N HIS A 106 -4.62 9.79 37.87
CA HIS A 106 -4.27 10.93 38.72
C HIS A 106 -4.40 12.28 38.00
N ASN A 107 -5.10 12.31 36.85
CA ASN A 107 -5.39 13.53 36.08
C ASN A 107 -4.12 14.32 35.72
N MET A 108 -3.05 13.61 35.36
CA MET A 108 -1.85 14.26 34.84
C MET A 108 -2.16 14.95 33.51
N LEU A 109 -1.60 16.15 33.35
CA LEU A 109 -1.75 16.93 32.12
C LEU A 109 -1.37 16.07 30.91
N THR A 110 -2.11 16.24 29.81
CA THR A 110 -1.95 15.49 28.54
C THR A 110 -2.34 14.02 28.56
N GLY A 111 -2.67 13.43 29.71
CA GLY A 111 -3.04 12.02 29.80
C GLY A 111 -4.42 11.69 29.21
N PHE A 112 -4.46 10.72 28.29
CA PHE A 112 -5.69 10.08 27.81
C PHE A 112 -5.39 8.67 27.27
N ASP A 113 -6.42 7.90 26.96
CA ASP A 113 -6.26 6.52 26.49
C ASP A 113 -5.86 6.47 25.01
N GLN A 114 -4.55 6.55 24.76
CA GLN A 114 -3.99 6.44 23.41
C GLN A 114 -4.19 5.06 22.80
N THR A 115 -4.18 3.99 23.60
CA THR A 115 -4.38 2.62 23.10
C THR A 115 -5.78 2.49 22.47
N SER A 116 -6.82 2.93 23.18
CA SER A 116 -8.18 2.93 22.65
C SER A 116 -8.34 3.87 21.45
N LEU A 117 -7.62 5.00 21.40
CA LEU A 117 -7.64 5.93 20.27
C LEU A 117 -7.16 5.27 18.96
N PHE A 118 -6.04 4.53 19.00
CA PHE A 118 -5.45 3.95 17.79
C PHE A 118 -5.96 2.56 17.43
N SER A 119 -6.39 1.74 18.40
CA SER A 119 -6.75 0.33 18.19
C SER A 119 -7.67 0.05 16.98
N PRO A 120 -8.65 0.90 16.63
CA PRO A 120 -9.50 0.67 15.45
C PRO A 120 -8.80 0.83 14.09
N PHE A 121 -7.65 1.51 14.05
CA PHE A 121 -6.97 1.95 12.83
C PHE A 121 -5.56 1.39 12.69
N VAL A 122 -5.14 0.48 13.56
CA VAL A 122 -3.82 -0.17 13.52
C VAL A 122 -3.97 -1.67 13.59
N LYS A 123 -3.00 -2.39 13.04
CA LYS A 123 -2.95 -3.86 13.15
C LYS A 123 -2.74 -4.32 14.59
N GLU A 124 -2.01 -3.51 15.35
CA GLU A 124 -1.76 -3.74 16.77
C GLU A 124 -1.38 -2.43 17.46
N SER A 125 -1.82 -2.26 18.70
CA SER A 125 -1.40 -1.18 19.59
C SER A 125 -0.59 -1.76 20.73
N LEU A 126 0.72 -1.53 20.71
CA LEU A 126 1.70 -2.04 21.67
C LEU A 126 2.02 -0.96 22.71
N THR A 127 1.92 -1.29 24.00
CA THR A 127 2.36 -0.39 25.09
C THR A 127 3.60 -0.96 25.75
N ALA A 128 4.64 -0.15 25.89
CA ALA A 128 5.81 -0.51 26.69
C ALA A 128 5.51 -0.29 28.18
N HIS A 129 5.64 -1.34 28.99
CA HIS A 129 5.46 -1.23 30.44
C HIS A 129 6.80 -1.16 31.19
N ARG A 130 7.87 -1.69 30.59
CA ARG A 130 9.23 -1.66 31.16
C ARG A 130 10.26 -1.32 30.08
N GLY A 131 11.33 -0.65 30.46
CA GLY A 131 12.39 -0.23 29.52
C GLY A 131 13.01 -1.40 28.76
N GLU A 132 13.06 -2.58 29.37
CA GLU A 132 13.59 -3.80 28.75
C GLU A 132 12.73 -4.42 27.65
N GLU A 133 11.44 -4.07 27.58
CA GLU A 133 10.52 -4.61 26.59
C GLU A 133 10.64 -3.87 25.25
N VAL A 134 11.09 -2.61 25.28
CA VAL A 134 11.15 -1.72 24.11
C VAL A 134 11.82 -2.39 22.90
N PRO A 135 13.00 -3.03 23.02
CA PRO A 135 13.63 -3.67 21.86
C PRO A 135 12.82 -4.83 21.28
N PHE A 136 12.13 -5.60 22.12
CA PHE A 136 11.25 -6.68 21.67
C PHE A 136 10.00 -6.13 20.97
N LEU A 137 9.39 -5.09 21.52
CA LEU A 137 8.20 -4.45 20.94
C LEU A 137 8.51 -3.86 19.56
N VAL A 138 9.68 -3.23 19.37
CA VAL A 138 10.13 -2.76 18.05
C VAL A 138 10.22 -3.93 17.06
N ARG A 139 10.82 -5.07 17.44
CA ARG A 139 10.88 -6.25 16.55
C ARG A 139 9.49 -6.74 16.14
N ARG A 140 8.54 -6.75 17.08
CA ARG A 140 7.16 -7.14 16.82
C ARG A 140 6.47 -6.13 15.90
N ALA A 141 6.64 -4.83 16.15
CA ALA A 141 6.02 -3.78 15.35
C ALA A 141 6.41 -3.86 13.87
N PHE A 142 7.70 -4.00 13.56
CA PHE A 142 8.17 -4.18 12.19
C PHE A 142 7.62 -5.46 11.54
N ARG A 143 7.60 -6.58 12.28
CA ARG A 143 7.05 -7.84 11.77
C ARG A 143 5.56 -7.72 11.43
N VAL A 144 4.77 -7.18 12.35
CA VAL A 144 3.31 -7.05 12.18
C VAL A 144 2.99 -6.04 11.09
N ALA A 145 3.69 -4.91 11.02
CA ALA A 145 3.46 -3.88 10.01
C ALA A 145 3.68 -4.38 8.56
N THR A 146 4.59 -5.35 8.36
CA THR A 146 5.05 -5.79 7.02
C THR A 146 4.58 -7.17 6.59
N SER A 147 3.88 -7.93 7.45
CA SER A 147 3.35 -9.28 7.13
C SER A 147 1.85 -9.25 6.78
N GLY A 148 1.35 -10.17 5.94
CA GLY A 148 -0.07 -10.19 5.51
C GLY A 148 -0.43 -8.95 4.68
N CYS A 149 -1.64 -8.38 4.82
CA CYS A 149 -1.87 -7.00 4.36
C CYS A 149 -1.02 -6.08 5.24
N PRO A 150 -0.07 -5.30 4.67
CA PRO A 150 0.71 -4.36 5.45
C PRO A 150 -0.18 -3.29 6.07
N GLY A 151 0.30 -2.64 7.12
CA GLY A 151 -0.51 -1.63 7.80
C GLY A 151 0.21 -1.01 8.99
N PRO A 152 -0.38 0.04 9.58
CA PRO A 152 0.21 0.74 10.71
C PRO A 152 0.20 -0.13 11.98
N VAL A 153 1.25 0.01 12.79
CA VAL A 153 1.35 -0.49 14.17
C VAL A 153 1.63 0.68 15.09
N HIS A 154 0.85 0.81 16.15
CA HIS A 154 1.05 1.83 17.17
C HIS A 154 1.97 1.31 18.28
N LEU A 155 2.99 2.10 18.64
CA LEU A 155 3.93 1.83 19.72
C LEU A 155 3.89 2.98 20.73
N ARG A 156 3.16 2.77 21.83
CA ARG A 156 3.04 3.71 22.96
C ARG A 156 4.22 3.56 23.91
N LEU A 157 4.92 4.66 24.14
CA LEU A 157 6.19 4.73 24.85
C LEU A 157 6.14 5.78 25.98
N PRO A 158 5.66 5.41 27.19
CA PRO A 158 5.65 6.31 28.34
C PRO A 158 7.03 6.91 28.63
N MET A 159 7.08 8.19 29.00
CA MET A 159 8.34 8.92 29.17
C MET A 159 9.23 8.36 30.29
N ASP A 160 8.63 7.82 31.36
CA ASP A 160 9.33 7.15 32.46
C ASP A 160 9.92 5.81 32.02
N VAL A 161 9.20 5.05 31.19
CA VAL A 161 9.67 3.81 30.58
C VAL A 161 10.86 4.06 29.66
N LEU A 162 10.81 5.13 28.85
CA LEU A 162 11.94 5.53 27.98
C LEU A 162 13.20 5.89 28.78
N ALA A 163 13.05 6.37 30.01
CA ALA A 163 14.15 6.70 30.91
C ALA A 163 14.73 5.50 31.67
N GLN A 164 14.02 4.37 31.75
CA GLN A 164 14.50 3.15 32.40
C GLN A 164 15.65 2.50 31.62
N GLU A 165 16.42 1.64 32.29
CA GLU A 165 17.43 0.80 31.62
C GLU A 165 16.76 -0.17 30.64
N ALA A 166 17.38 -0.31 29.47
CA ALA A 166 16.97 -1.31 28.48
C ALA A 166 17.55 -2.68 28.79
N GLY A 167 16.86 -3.72 28.35
CA GLY A 167 17.31 -5.10 28.42
C GLY A 167 18.53 -5.31 27.53
N GLN A 168 19.54 -6.01 28.04
CA GLN A 168 20.78 -6.29 27.32
C GLN A 168 21.04 -7.81 27.29
N PRO A 169 21.64 -8.34 26.19
CA PRO A 169 21.98 -7.62 24.96
C PRO A 169 20.74 -7.28 24.12
N LEU A 170 20.82 -6.20 23.32
CA LEU A 170 19.75 -5.87 22.37
C LEU A 170 19.57 -7.01 21.34
N PRO A 171 18.33 -7.46 21.08
CA PRO A 171 18.08 -8.53 20.13
C PRO A 171 18.42 -8.10 18.69
N PRO A 172 18.82 -9.03 17.80
CA PRO A 172 19.06 -8.71 16.40
C PRO A 172 17.77 -8.29 15.70
N ALA A 173 17.89 -7.38 14.72
CA ALA A 173 16.78 -7.10 13.81
C ALA A 173 16.42 -8.35 13.01
N GLN A 174 15.13 -8.53 12.76
CA GLN A 174 14.67 -9.54 11.80
C GLN A 174 14.69 -8.89 10.41
N GLU A 175 15.84 -8.95 9.73
CA GLU A 175 16.13 -8.17 8.53
C GLU A 175 15.03 -8.22 7.47
N ARG A 176 14.40 -9.39 7.27
CA ARG A 176 13.29 -9.57 6.34
C ARG A 176 12.10 -8.62 6.55
N PHE A 177 11.89 -8.12 7.76
CA PHE A 177 10.79 -7.19 8.09
C PHE A 177 11.23 -5.71 8.05
N SER A 178 12.43 -5.43 7.56
CA SER A 178 12.91 -4.06 7.30
C SER A 178 12.41 -3.50 5.96
N VAL A 179 11.78 -4.36 5.16
CA VAL A 179 11.21 -4.05 3.84
C VAL A 179 9.80 -4.61 3.76
N CYS A 180 9.00 -4.11 2.83
CA CYS A 180 7.65 -4.56 2.56
C CYS A 180 7.53 -5.11 1.13
N PRO A 181 6.94 -6.30 0.93
CA PRO A 181 6.39 -7.20 1.95
C PRO A 181 7.50 -7.99 2.68
N GLY A 182 7.32 -8.24 3.99
CA GLY A 182 8.28 -9.02 4.77
C GLY A 182 8.10 -10.55 4.63
N THR A 183 6.92 -10.96 4.17
CA THR A 183 6.54 -12.35 3.88
C THR A 183 5.71 -12.38 2.60
N ARG A 184 5.90 -13.42 1.79
CA ARG A 184 5.13 -13.64 0.58
C ARG A 184 4.46 -15.01 0.67
N THR A 185 3.15 -15.04 0.81
CA THR A 185 2.35 -16.27 0.76
C THR A 185 1.98 -16.57 -0.69
N ILE A 186 1.75 -17.84 -0.99
CA ILE A 186 1.29 -18.30 -2.31
C ILE A 186 0.07 -19.22 -2.11
N PRO A 187 -0.86 -19.26 -3.07
CA PRO A 187 -1.95 -20.23 -3.04
C PRO A 187 -1.44 -21.66 -3.22
N GLY A 188 -2.34 -22.63 -3.02
CA GLY A 188 -2.04 -24.03 -3.29
C GLY A 188 -1.70 -24.27 -4.77
N ARG A 189 -0.92 -25.31 -5.05
CA ARG A 189 -0.55 -25.68 -6.43
C ARG A 189 -1.79 -25.89 -7.31
N ASP A 190 -2.78 -26.61 -6.81
CA ASP A 190 -4.02 -26.89 -7.54
C ASP A 190 -4.79 -25.60 -7.89
N GLU A 191 -4.79 -24.60 -7.00
CA GLU A 191 -5.42 -23.29 -7.25
C GLU A 191 -4.66 -22.49 -8.31
N ALA A 192 -3.32 -22.53 -8.29
CA ALA A 192 -2.49 -21.89 -9.32
C ALA A 192 -2.66 -22.57 -10.70
N GLU A 193 -2.77 -23.90 -10.73
CA GLU A 193 -3.06 -24.67 -11.94
C GLU A 193 -4.46 -24.36 -12.49
N GLU A 194 -5.48 -24.29 -11.63
CA GLU A 194 -6.84 -23.90 -12.00
C GLU A 194 -6.88 -22.47 -12.56
N ALA A 195 -6.15 -21.54 -11.94
CA ALA A 195 -6.02 -20.18 -12.44
C ALA A 195 -5.37 -20.14 -13.82
N ALA A 196 -4.27 -20.88 -14.03
CA ALA A 196 -3.58 -20.97 -15.31
C ALA A 196 -4.49 -21.53 -16.42
N ARG A 197 -5.26 -22.59 -16.15
CA ARG A 197 -6.26 -23.15 -17.09
C ARG A 197 -7.39 -22.16 -17.39
N THR A 198 -7.88 -21.47 -16.37
CA THR A 198 -8.96 -20.48 -16.50
C THR A 198 -8.52 -19.30 -17.36
N LEU A 199 -7.33 -18.76 -17.13
CA LEU A 199 -6.71 -17.72 -17.95
C LEU A 199 -6.44 -18.20 -19.38
N SER A 200 -5.92 -19.42 -19.54
CA SER A 200 -5.64 -19.99 -20.87
C SER A 200 -6.90 -20.21 -21.71
N SER A 201 -8.08 -20.39 -21.10
CA SER A 201 -9.33 -20.67 -21.81
C SER A 201 -10.15 -19.43 -22.18
N CYS A 202 -9.83 -18.24 -21.66
CA CYS A 202 -10.59 -17.01 -21.97
C CYS A 202 -10.50 -16.61 -23.45
N ARG A 203 -11.47 -15.85 -23.95
CA ARG A 203 -11.43 -15.25 -25.29
C ARG A 203 -11.18 -13.74 -25.21
N LYS A 204 -11.78 -13.09 -24.22
CA LYS A 204 -11.67 -11.65 -23.94
C LYS A 204 -11.32 -11.47 -22.46
N GLY A 205 -10.07 -11.80 -22.11
CA GLY A 205 -9.60 -11.70 -20.74
C GLY A 205 -9.15 -10.29 -20.39
N VAL A 206 -9.54 -9.80 -19.22
CA VAL A 206 -9.08 -8.52 -18.65
C VAL A 206 -8.41 -8.78 -17.31
N MET A 207 -7.26 -8.16 -17.07
CA MET A 207 -6.61 -8.11 -15.78
C MET A 207 -6.75 -6.71 -15.18
N VAL A 208 -7.20 -6.62 -13.94
CA VAL A 208 -7.40 -5.36 -13.22
C VAL A 208 -6.43 -5.31 -12.03
N CYS A 209 -5.44 -4.44 -12.12
CA CYS A 209 -4.38 -4.31 -11.13
C CYS A 209 -4.71 -3.23 -10.09
N GLY A 210 -4.72 -3.60 -8.81
CA GLY A 210 -4.85 -2.68 -7.68
C GLY A 210 -3.53 -2.35 -7.00
N GLN A 211 -3.57 -1.58 -5.90
CA GLN A 211 -2.36 -1.16 -5.18
C GLN A 211 -1.51 -2.33 -4.65
N GLY A 212 -2.09 -3.52 -4.48
CA GLY A 212 -1.37 -4.70 -4.01
C GLY A 212 -0.24 -5.14 -4.95
N VAL A 213 -0.33 -4.84 -6.24
CA VAL A 213 0.77 -5.08 -7.20
C VAL A 213 1.98 -4.19 -6.85
N LEU A 214 1.74 -2.91 -6.56
CA LEU A 214 2.79 -1.95 -6.23
C LEU A 214 3.49 -2.33 -4.93
N THR A 215 2.70 -2.63 -3.89
CA THR A 215 3.21 -3.08 -2.58
C THR A 215 4.03 -4.36 -2.73
N SER A 216 3.58 -5.30 -3.58
CA SER A 216 4.28 -6.55 -3.83
C SER A 216 5.51 -6.41 -4.76
N ARG A 217 5.63 -5.29 -5.49
CA ARG A 217 6.61 -5.09 -6.58
C ARG A 217 6.49 -6.17 -7.67
N GLY A 218 5.25 -6.39 -8.09
CA GLY A 218 4.87 -7.44 -9.04
C GLY A 218 4.63 -6.95 -10.48
N TRP A 219 5.08 -5.74 -10.85
CA TRP A 219 4.81 -5.15 -12.17
C TRP A 219 5.41 -5.97 -13.32
N ASP A 220 6.61 -6.54 -13.16
CA ASP A 220 7.22 -7.41 -14.18
C ASP A 220 6.39 -8.70 -14.38
N GLU A 221 5.86 -9.26 -13.29
CA GLU A 221 4.99 -10.43 -13.33
C GLU A 221 3.63 -10.13 -13.96
N VAL A 222 3.08 -8.94 -13.70
CA VAL A 222 1.87 -8.44 -14.37
C VAL A 222 2.08 -8.41 -15.88
N GLU A 223 3.17 -7.81 -16.38
CA GLU A 223 3.47 -7.78 -17.82
C GLU A 223 3.62 -9.20 -18.41
N ARG A 224 4.32 -10.09 -17.70
CA ARG A 224 4.50 -11.48 -18.15
C ARG A 224 3.18 -12.25 -18.21
N VAL A 225 2.33 -12.14 -17.20
CA VAL A 225 1.01 -12.80 -17.18
C VAL A 225 0.10 -12.21 -18.25
N ALA A 226 0.06 -10.88 -18.39
CA ALA A 226 -0.70 -10.21 -19.44
C ALA A 226 -0.29 -10.70 -20.84
N GLY A 227 1.00 -10.74 -21.14
CA GLY A 227 1.52 -11.20 -22.42
C GLY A 227 1.41 -12.72 -22.63
N ARG A 228 1.43 -13.52 -21.56
CA ARG A 228 1.30 -14.99 -21.63
C ARG A 228 -0.11 -15.42 -22.01
N PHE A 229 -1.11 -14.78 -21.42
CA PHE A 229 -2.52 -15.13 -21.59
C PHE A 229 -3.30 -14.13 -22.46
N GLY A 230 -2.63 -13.14 -23.04
CA GLY A 230 -3.26 -12.13 -23.90
C GLY A 230 -4.37 -11.39 -23.18
N LEU A 231 -4.04 -10.72 -22.07
CA LEU A 231 -5.00 -10.00 -21.23
C LEU A 231 -4.88 -8.49 -21.45
N ALA A 232 -6.00 -7.83 -21.72
CA ALA A 232 -6.07 -6.37 -21.62
C ALA A 232 -5.87 -6.00 -20.14
N THR A 233 -4.97 -5.07 -19.84
CA THR A 233 -4.57 -4.80 -18.46
C THR A 233 -4.91 -3.37 -18.08
N GLY A 234 -5.87 -3.23 -17.17
CA GLY A 234 -6.24 -1.95 -16.59
C GLY A 234 -5.77 -1.84 -15.14
N THR A 235 -5.77 -0.63 -14.61
CA THR A 235 -5.46 -0.39 -13.19
C THR A 235 -6.61 0.31 -12.48
N THR A 236 -6.75 0.11 -11.18
CA THR A 236 -7.44 1.12 -10.36
C THR A 236 -6.59 2.40 -10.31
N ILE A 237 -7.14 3.53 -9.85
CA ILE A 237 -6.35 4.75 -9.63
C ILE A 237 -5.13 4.44 -8.73
N ASN A 238 -5.37 3.71 -7.63
CA ASN A 238 -4.33 3.34 -6.67
C ASN A 238 -3.37 2.26 -7.19
N GLY A 239 -3.72 1.57 -8.27
CA GLY A 239 -2.88 0.60 -8.95
C GLY A 239 -2.03 1.20 -10.08
N LYS A 240 -2.13 2.50 -10.38
CA LYS A 240 -1.35 3.13 -11.45
C LYS A 240 0.15 2.92 -11.23
N GLY A 241 0.86 2.49 -12.27
CA GLY A 241 2.25 2.04 -12.19
C GLY A 241 2.42 0.51 -12.06
N SER A 242 1.32 -0.25 -11.97
CA SER A 242 1.36 -1.73 -12.02
C SER A 242 1.75 -2.27 -13.40
N ILE A 243 1.51 -1.47 -14.44
CA ILE A 243 1.93 -1.66 -15.82
C ILE A 243 2.20 -0.28 -16.41
N SER A 244 3.13 -0.16 -17.36
CA SER A 244 3.34 1.09 -18.09
C SER A 244 2.10 1.47 -18.91
N GLU A 245 1.67 2.72 -18.85
CA GLU A 245 0.56 3.24 -19.69
C GLU A 245 0.89 3.29 -21.19
N LEU A 246 2.17 3.16 -21.51
CA LEU A 246 2.68 3.03 -22.87
C LEU A 246 2.74 1.57 -23.33
N HIS A 247 2.52 0.60 -22.43
CA HIS A 247 2.52 -0.81 -22.79
C HIS A 247 1.35 -1.11 -23.75
N PRO A 248 1.56 -1.90 -24.83
CA PRO A 248 0.50 -2.19 -25.82
C PRO A 248 -0.75 -2.85 -25.25
N LEU A 249 -0.62 -3.58 -24.15
CA LEU A 249 -1.74 -4.21 -23.42
C LEU A 249 -2.38 -3.31 -22.36
N SER A 250 -1.84 -2.11 -22.08
CA SER A 250 -2.48 -1.19 -21.13
C SER A 250 -3.77 -0.63 -21.71
N ILE A 251 -4.84 -0.71 -20.93
CA ILE A 251 -6.11 -0.04 -21.21
C ILE A 251 -6.34 1.18 -20.30
N GLY A 252 -5.34 1.58 -19.51
CA GLY A 252 -5.43 2.71 -18.59
C GLY A 252 -6.22 2.41 -17.32
N VAL A 253 -6.68 3.48 -16.68
CA VAL A 253 -7.47 3.40 -15.46
C VAL A 253 -8.90 2.97 -15.76
N ILE A 254 -9.45 2.10 -14.91
CA ILE A 254 -10.84 1.60 -15.03
C ILE A 254 -11.72 2.09 -13.88
N GLY A 255 -13.04 1.97 -14.04
CA GLY A 255 -14.02 2.29 -13.01
C GLY A 255 -14.75 3.61 -13.27
N SER A 256 -15.12 4.34 -12.21
CA SER A 256 -15.92 5.58 -12.29
C SER A 256 -15.11 6.87 -12.25
N ARG A 257 -13.81 6.79 -11.94
CA ARG A 257 -12.93 7.96 -11.78
C ARG A 257 -11.62 7.69 -12.50
N GLY A 258 -11.17 8.66 -13.30
CA GLY A 258 -9.93 8.59 -14.08
C GLY A 258 -10.00 7.64 -15.27
N SER A 259 -11.13 6.95 -15.47
CA SER A 259 -11.33 6.03 -16.57
C SER A 259 -11.86 6.72 -17.82
N THR A 260 -11.79 5.98 -18.94
CA THR A 260 -12.41 6.36 -20.22
C THR A 260 -13.43 5.32 -20.65
N GLU A 261 -14.31 5.67 -21.59
CA GLU A 261 -15.22 4.70 -22.22
C GLU A 261 -14.44 3.57 -22.88
N PHE A 262 -13.28 3.89 -23.48
CA PHE A 262 -12.34 2.92 -24.02
C PHE A 262 -11.95 1.89 -22.95
N SER A 263 -11.43 2.34 -21.80
CA SER A 263 -10.98 1.47 -20.70
C SER A 263 -12.10 0.57 -20.17
N ASN A 264 -13.27 1.14 -19.89
CA ASN A 264 -14.39 0.39 -19.32
C ASN A 264 -15.02 -0.59 -20.32
N SER A 265 -15.00 -0.29 -21.63
CA SER A 265 -15.55 -1.18 -22.66
C SER A 265 -14.92 -2.58 -22.65
N PHE A 266 -13.63 -2.69 -22.30
CA PHE A 266 -12.96 -3.99 -22.19
C PHE A 266 -13.52 -4.83 -21.06
N ILE A 267 -13.81 -4.22 -19.90
CA ILE A 267 -14.39 -4.92 -18.76
C ILE A 267 -15.83 -5.34 -19.08
N GLU A 268 -16.60 -4.48 -19.77
CA GLU A 268 -17.98 -4.81 -20.16
C GLU A 268 -18.07 -5.98 -21.15
N GLU A 269 -17.10 -6.11 -22.05
CA GLU A 269 -17.05 -7.17 -23.05
C GLU A 269 -16.29 -8.42 -22.60
N ALA A 270 -15.73 -8.41 -21.39
CA ALA A 270 -14.87 -9.49 -20.89
C ALA A 270 -15.65 -10.78 -20.65
N ASP A 271 -15.04 -11.92 -20.98
CA ASP A 271 -15.52 -13.25 -20.56
C ASP A 271 -14.80 -13.78 -19.32
N LEU A 272 -13.73 -13.10 -18.92
CA LEU A 272 -12.95 -13.35 -17.71
C LEU A 272 -12.36 -12.04 -17.19
N VAL A 273 -12.57 -11.76 -15.90
CA VAL A 273 -11.90 -10.65 -15.20
C VAL A 273 -11.01 -11.20 -14.08
N PHE A 274 -9.72 -10.88 -14.14
CA PHE A 274 -8.74 -11.24 -13.14
C PHE A 274 -8.36 -10.00 -12.30
N TYR A 275 -8.91 -9.90 -11.10
CA TYR A 275 -8.56 -8.86 -10.14
C TYR A 275 -7.28 -9.25 -9.39
N VAL A 276 -6.25 -8.40 -9.47
CA VAL A 276 -4.92 -8.65 -8.90
C VAL A 276 -4.57 -7.56 -7.89
N GLY A 277 -4.46 -7.93 -6.61
CA GLY A 277 -4.11 -7.00 -5.53
C GLY A 277 -5.10 -5.85 -5.38
N CYS A 278 -6.38 -6.09 -5.67
CA CYS A 278 -7.44 -5.08 -5.73
C CYS A 278 -8.53 -5.37 -4.69
N SER A 279 -9.00 -4.35 -3.97
CA SER A 279 -10.12 -4.46 -3.02
C SER A 279 -11.49 -4.44 -3.69
N THR A 280 -11.56 -4.27 -5.01
CA THR A 280 -12.83 -4.20 -5.77
C THR A 280 -13.80 -3.16 -5.20
N ASP A 281 -13.28 -1.96 -4.88
CA ASP A 281 -14.07 -0.89 -4.28
C ASP A 281 -15.07 -0.27 -5.27
N SER A 282 -15.92 0.62 -4.76
CA SER A 282 -16.94 1.31 -5.56
C SER A 282 -16.36 2.22 -6.66
N VAL A 283 -15.10 2.63 -6.56
CA VAL A 283 -14.47 3.47 -7.58
C VAL A 283 -14.04 2.60 -8.76
N GLY A 284 -13.26 1.55 -8.50
CA GLY A 284 -12.75 0.62 -9.50
C GLY A 284 -13.85 -0.20 -10.18
N THR A 285 -14.99 -0.42 -9.52
CA THR A 285 -16.12 -1.19 -10.09
C THR A 285 -17.24 -0.32 -10.66
N ASP A 286 -17.08 1.01 -10.68
CA ASP A 286 -18.15 1.97 -11.00
C ASP A 286 -19.46 1.70 -10.21
N GLY A 287 -19.33 1.64 -8.89
CA GLY A 287 -20.43 1.31 -7.99
C GLY A 287 -20.98 -0.09 -8.27
N TRP A 288 -20.09 -1.07 -8.47
CA TRP A 288 -20.39 -2.47 -8.77
C TRP A 288 -21.20 -2.69 -10.06
N LYS A 289 -21.18 -1.73 -10.99
CA LYS A 289 -21.74 -1.90 -12.33
C LYS A 289 -20.79 -2.63 -13.29
N LEU A 290 -19.50 -2.63 -12.99
CA LEU A 290 -18.45 -3.24 -13.80
C LEU A 290 -17.80 -4.45 -13.10
N PRO A 291 -17.73 -5.61 -13.78
CA PRO A 291 -18.37 -5.91 -15.06
C PRO A 291 -19.90 -6.00 -14.93
N LYS A 292 -20.60 -5.91 -16.07
CA LYS A 292 -22.06 -6.11 -16.10
C LYS A 292 -22.36 -7.55 -15.66
N GLU A 293 -23.12 -7.69 -14.57
CA GLU A 293 -23.58 -8.99 -14.05
C GLU A 293 -24.54 -9.66 -15.05
N THR A 294 -23.97 -10.34 -16.04
CA THR A 294 -24.71 -11.11 -17.05
C THR A 294 -24.77 -12.60 -16.72
N GLY A 295 -24.17 -13.03 -15.59
CA GLY A 295 -24.01 -14.43 -15.20
C GLY A 295 -23.05 -15.24 -16.10
N MET A 296 -22.36 -14.58 -17.05
CA MET A 296 -21.47 -15.22 -18.03
C MET A 296 -19.98 -14.92 -17.79
N VAL A 297 -19.67 -13.93 -16.97
CA VAL A 297 -18.29 -13.50 -16.71
C VAL A 297 -17.68 -14.39 -15.63
N ARG A 298 -16.51 -14.97 -15.90
CA ARG A 298 -15.73 -15.68 -14.89
C ARG A 298 -14.85 -14.70 -14.13
N PHE A 299 -14.59 -14.99 -12.86
CA PHE A 299 -13.77 -14.15 -12.00
C PHE A 299 -12.60 -14.92 -11.41
N ILE A 300 -11.45 -14.27 -11.36
CA ILE A 300 -10.33 -14.67 -10.51
C ILE A 300 -10.02 -13.47 -9.62
N HIS A 301 -9.91 -13.67 -8.31
CA HIS A 301 -9.56 -12.61 -7.37
C HIS A 301 -8.34 -13.01 -6.56
N LEU A 302 -7.22 -12.34 -6.82
CA LEU A 302 -5.97 -12.51 -6.10
C LEU A 302 -5.80 -11.36 -5.10
N ASN A 303 -5.76 -11.67 -3.82
CA ASN A 303 -5.53 -10.69 -2.76
C ASN A 303 -4.77 -11.30 -1.57
N ILE A 304 -3.97 -10.48 -0.88
CA ILE A 304 -3.28 -10.85 0.36
C ILE A 304 -4.14 -10.59 1.61
N SER A 305 -5.19 -9.77 1.48
CA SER A 305 -6.11 -9.46 2.57
C SER A 305 -7.25 -10.46 2.59
N GLU A 306 -7.29 -11.32 3.61
CA GLU A 306 -8.42 -12.23 3.88
C GLU A 306 -9.74 -11.46 4.04
N GLY A 307 -9.69 -10.23 4.58
CA GLY A 307 -10.87 -9.40 4.79
C GLY A 307 -11.40 -8.71 3.53
N GLU A 308 -10.63 -8.65 2.44
CA GLU A 308 -11.06 -8.05 1.16
C GLU A 308 -11.35 -9.11 0.08
N LEU A 309 -10.75 -10.29 0.21
CA LEU A 309 -10.87 -11.37 -0.77
C LEU A 309 -12.33 -11.87 -0.85
N GLY A 310 -12.92 -11.81 -2.04
CA GLY A 310 -14.27 -12.31 -2.30
C GLY A 310 -15.42 -11.44 -1.78
N ASN A 311 -15.14 -10.24 -1.22
CA ASN A 311 -16.20 -9.30 -0.82
C ASN A 311 -17.06 -8.84 -2.00
N SER A 312 -16.46 -8.72 -3.18
CA SER A 312 -17.15 -8.55 -4.45
C SER A 312 -16.77 -9.72 -5.35
N PHE A 313 -17.74 -10.24 -6.12
CA PHE A 313 -17.53 -11.35 -7.06
C PHE A 313 -17.03 -12.65 -6.40
N GLY A 314 -17.54 -12.97 -5.21
CA GLY A 314 -17.13 -14.13 -4.40
C GLY A 314 -17.40 -15.52 -5.00
N ASP A 315 -18.19 -15.61 -6.07
CA ASP A 315 -18.42 -16.87 -6.83
C ASP A 315 -17.25 -17.23 -7.76
N GLY A 316 -16.21 -16.39 -7.83
CA GLY A 316 -15.00 -16.62 -8.62
C GLY A 316 -13.96 -17.54 -7.97
N LEU A 317 -12.86 -17.76 -8.69
CA LEU A 317 -11.67 -18.40 -8.14
C LEU A 317 -10.92 -17.42 -7.23
N LEU A 318 -10.90 -17.68 -5.93
CA LEU A 318 -10.25 -16.84 -4.94
C LEU A 318 -8.82 -17.35 -4.68
N LEU A 319 -7.83 -16.49 -4.85
CA LEU A 319 -6.41 -16.80 -4.64
C LEU A 319 -5.88 -15.95 -3.48
N HIS A 320 -5.70 -16.57 -2.32
CA HIS A 320 -5.08 -15.90 -1.17
C HIS A 320 -3.56 -15.95 -1.29
N GLY A 321 -2.93 -14.81 -1.55
CA GLY A 321 -1.48 -14.77 -1.76
C GLY A 321 -0.89 -13.40 -2.05
N ASP A 322 0.43 -13.33 -1.95
CA ASP A 322 1.22 -12.21 -2.43
C ASP A 322 1.19 -12.15 -3.95
N VAL A 323 0.98 -10.96 -4.50
CA VAL A 323 0.78 -10.78 -5.95
C VAL A 323 1.96 -11.33 -6.75
N LYS A 324 3.18 -10.84 -6.50
CA LYS A 324 4.38 -11.23 -7.25
C LYS A 324 4.57 -12.75 -7.26
N SER A 325 4.54 -13.37 -6.08
CA SER A 325 4.81 -14.80 -5.93
C SER A 325 3.68 -15.65 -6.51
N THR A 326 2.44 -15.20 -6.42
CA THR A 326 1.29 -15.92 -6.97
C THR A 326 1.28 -15.86 -8.50
N LEU A 327 1.56 -14.69 -9.08
CA LEU A 327 1.67 -14.57 -10.54
C LEU A 327 2.82 -15.43 -11.10
N GLN A 328 3.95 -15.53 -10.38
CA GLN A 328 5.03 -16.47 -10.71
C GLN A 328 4.54 -17.93 -10.68
N ALA A 329 3.83 -18.33 -9.62
CA ALA A 329 3.28 -19.68 -9.51
C ALA A 329 2.28 -20.02 -10.64
N ILE A 330 1.47 -19.05 -11.08
CA ILE A 330 0.56 -19.22 -12.22
C ILE A 330 1.33 -19.41 -13.54
N LEU A 331 2.42 -18.66 -13.74
CA LEU A 331 3.28 -18.82 -14.92
C LEU A 331 3.95 -20.19 -14.94
N GLU A 332 4.53 -20.61 -13.81
CA GLU A 332 5.13 -21.94 -13.66
C GLU A 332 4.11 -23.05 -13.90
N ALA A 333 2.91 -22.94 -13.32
CA ALA A 333 1.84 -23.90 -13.56
C ALA A 333 1.42 -23.97 -15.04
N ALA A 334 1.38 -22.83 -15.73
CA ALA A 334 1.04 -22.81 -17.16
C ALA A 334 2.09 -23.51 -18.03
N ASP A 335 3.36 -23.41 -17.65
CA ASP A 335 4.47 -24.06 -18.35
C ASP A 335 4.51 -25.56 -18.05
N ASP A 336 4.34 -25.97 -16.79
CA ASP A 336 4.22 -27.37 -16.36
C ASP A 336 3.07 -28.10 -17.10
N LEU A 337 1.96 -27.40 -17.30
CA LEU A 337 0.77 -27.92 -17.99
C LEU A 337 0.87 -27.85 -19.52
N GLY A 338 1.91 -27.22 -20.08
CA GLY A 338 2.08 -27.04 -21.51
C GLY A 338 0.98 -26.19 -22.17
N LEU A 339 0.42 -25.21 -21.45
CA LEU A 339 -0.66 -24.37 -21.97
C LEU A 339 -0.15 -23.47 -23.11
N PRO A 340 -0.90 -23.22 -24.18
CA PRO A 340 -0.42 -22.39 -25.29
C PRO A 340 -0.33 -20.91 -24.89
N LYS A 341 0.64 -20.18 -25.46
CA LYS A 341 0.67 -18.72 -25.39
C LYS A 341 -0.43 -18.15 -26.30
N LYS A 342 -1.08 -17.07 -25.86
CA LYS A 342 -2.03 -16.33 -26.70
C LYS A 342 -1.37 -15.17 -27.43
N GLU A 343 -1.78 -14.97 -28.68
CA GLU A 343 -1.33 -13.89 -29.54
C GLU A 343 -2.51 -13.00 -29.95
N GLY A 344 -2.22 -11.75 -30.36
CA GLY A 344 -3.15 -10.95 -31.17
C GLY A 344 -4.05 -9.94 -30.44
N LEU A 345 -3.89 -9.71 -29.14
CA LEU A 345 -4.68 -8.68 -28.44
C LEU A 345 -4.14 -7.25 -28.62
N GLU A 346 -2.82 -7.11 -28.77
CA GLU A 346 -2.13 -5.81 -28.84
C GLU A 346 -2.63 -4.94 -29.99
N GLU A 347 -2.78 -5.50 -31.20
CA GLU A 347 -3.24 -4.74 -32.36
C GLU A 347 -4.69 -4.29 -32.21
N VAL A 348 -5.55 -5.14 -31.64
CA VAL A 348 -6.96 -4.79 -31.38
C VAL A 348 -7.07 -3.64 -30.38
N ILE A 349 -6.28 -3.71 -29.29
CA ILE A 349 -6.23 -2.64 -28.28
C ILE A 349 -5.69 -1.36 -28.91
N ARG A 350 -4.60 -1.45 -29.68
CA ARG A 350 -3.98 -0.30 -30.33
C ARG A 350 -4.94 0.42 -31.27
N GLN A 351 -5.70 -0.32 -32.08
CA GLN A 351 -6.71 0.27 -32.96
C GLN A 351 -7.84 0.94 -32.17
N ARG A 352 -8.42 0.24 -31.17
CA ARG A 352 -9.45 0.84 -30.31
C ARG A 352 -8.97 2.10 -29.59
N ARG A 353 -7.68 2.18 -29.23
CA ARG A 353 -7.09 3.36 -28.57
C ARG A 353 -6.96 4.53 -29.53
N LEU A 354 -6.65 4.28 -30.80
CA LEU A 354 -6.58 5.32 -31.83
C LEU A 354 -7.98 5.86 -32.20
N ASP A 355 -9.00 5.00 -32.12
CA ASP A 355 -10.40 5.37 -32.37
C ASP A 355 -11.01 6.21 -31.22
N ALA A 356 -10.38 6.25 -30.04
CA ALA A 356 -10.86 7.03 -28.92
C ALA A 356 -10.67 8.54 -29.19
N GLU A 357 -11.78 9.26 -29.39
CA GLU A 357 -11.73 10.69 -29.71
C GLU A 357 -11.22 11.54 -28.54
N PRO A 358 -10.11 12.29 -28.70
CA PRO A 358 -9.71 13.27 -27.71
C PRO A 358 -10.72 14.43 -27.70
N SER A 359 -11.31 14.67 -26.54
CA SER A 359 -12.15 15.86 -26.32
C SER A 359 -11.29 17.12 -26.37
N VAL A 360 -11.52 17.98 -27.36
CA VAL A 360 -10.88 19.29 -27.46
C VAL A 360 -11.54 20.26 -26.47
N PRO A 361 -10.81 20.83 -25.51
CA PRO A 361 -11.37 21.83 -24.61
C PRO A 361 -11.80 23.10 -25.36
N SER A 362 -12.98 23.64 -25.04
CA SER A 362 -13.43 24.94 -25.52
C SER A 362 -13.69 25.89 -24.34
N GLY A 363 -13.06 27.07 -24.33
CA GLY A 363 -13.38 28.15 -23.39
C GLY A 363 -12.16 28.96 -22.92
N ASP A 364 -12.43 30.06 -22.20
CA ASP A 364 -11.42 31.01 -21.72
C ASP A 364 -10.75 30.60 -20.39
N ARG A 365 -11.10 29.44 -19.82
CA ARG A 365 -10.52 28.90 -18.58
C ARG A 365 -9.59 27.74 -18.92
N LEU A 366 -8.52 27.59 -18.13
CA LEU A 366 -7.61 26.46 -18.27
C LEU A 366 -8.35 25.15 -17.99
N ASP A 367 -8.44 24.28 -18.99
CA ASP A 367 -8.98 22.93 -18.83
C ASP A 367 -8.01 22.09 -17.99
N PRO A 368 -8.47 21.41 -16.92
CA PRO A 368 -7.61 20.59 -16.07
C PRO A 368 -6.86 19.46 -16.81
N ARG A 369 -7.42 18.94 -17.91
CA ARG A 369 -6.76 17.92 -18.75
C ARG A 369 -5.58 18.53 -19.49
N LEU A 370 -5.81 19.69 -20.12
CA LEU A 370 -4.74 20.44 -20.78
C LEU A 370 -3.64 20.82 -19.78
N ALA A 371 -4.01 21.26 -18.58
CA ALA A 371 -3.03 21.54 -17.52
C ALA A 371 -2.21 20.30 -17.16
N THR A 372 -2.85 19.14 -17.05
CA THR A 372 -2.19 17.86 -16.75
C THR A 372 -1.25 17.43 -17.86
N GLU A 373 -1.67 17.57 -19.13
CA GLU A 373 -0.82 17.29 -20.31
C GLU A 373 0.41 18.22 -20.34
N MET A 374 0.21 19.52 -20.08
CA MET A 374 1.30 20.49 -20.01
C MET A 374 2.29 20.19 -18.89
N ILE A 375 1.79 19.83 -17.70
CA ILE A 375 2.62 19.41 -16.57
C ILE A 375 3.40 18.15 -16.95
N THR A 376 2.71 17.12 -17.46
CA THR A 376 3.32 15.84 -17.86
C THR A 376 4.40 16.04 -18.92
N GLY A 377 4.14 16.86 -19.95
CA GLY A 377 5.10 17.17 -21.01
C GLY A 377 6.32 17.97 -20.54
N ALA A 378 6.21 18.71 -19.44
CA ALA A 378 7.30 19.45 -18.83
C ALA A 378 8.10 18.63 -17.79
N MET A 379 7.57 17.50 -17.34
CA MET A 379 8.19 16.67 -16.30
C MET A 379 9.33 15.81 -16.87
N PRO A 380 10.50 15.78 -16.23
CA PRO A 380 11.55 14.82 -16.57
C PRO A 380 11.10 13.38 -16.35
N GLU A 381 11.70 12.45 -17.09
CA GLU A 381 11.53 11.02 -16.86
C GLU A 381 11.95 10.65 -15.42
N GLY A 382 11.19 9.74 -14.80
CA GLY A 382 11.43 9.32 -13.40
C GLY A 382 10.90 10.29 -12.34
N SER A 383 10.17 11.34 -12.73
CA SER A 383 9.52 12.24 -11.77
C SER A 383 8.43 11.52 -10.97
N VAL A 384 8.28 11.90 -9.69
CA VAL A 384 7.23 11.39 -8.81
C VAL A 384 6.08 12.41 -8.74
N ILE A 385 4.86 11.95 -9.01
CA ILE A 385 3.64 12.74 -8.86
C ILE A 385 3.01 12.42 -7.51
N VAL A 386 2.71 13.46 -6.73
CA VAL A 386 1.92 13.37 -5.51
C VAL A 386 0.69 14.25 -5.70
N ALA A 387 -0.50 13.67 -5.56
CA ALA A 387 -1.76 14.35 -5.75
C ALA A 387 -2.64 14.21 -4.51
N ASP A 388 -3.24 15.32 -4.09
CA ASP A 388 -4.26 15.34 -3.03
C ASP A 388 -5.56 14.69 -3.54
N PRO A 389 -6.34 14.00 -2.69
CA PRO A 389 -7.64 13.46 -3.07
C PRO A 389 -8.57 14.50 -3.70
N GLY A 390 -9.46 14.02 -4.58
CA GLY A 390 -10.42 14.83 -5.31
C GLY A 390 -10.08 14.92 -6.80
N MET A 391 -10.56 15.98 -7.47
CA MET A 391 -10.37 16.12 -8.93
C MET A 391 -8.89 16.25 -9.31
N SER A 392 -8.06 16.75 -8.40
CA SER A 392 -6.60 16.81 -8.53
C SER A 392 -5.94 15.44 -8.69
N ALA A 393 -6.54 14.35 -8.19
CA ALA A 393 -6.05 12.99 -8.42
C ALA A 393 -6.69 12.33 -9.65
N VAL A 394 -7.89 12.78 -10.04
CA VAL A 394 -8.63 12.19 -11.17
C VAL A 394 -7.99 12.55 -12.52
N TYR A 395 -7.68 13.83 -12.74
CA TYR A 395 -7.13 14.26 -14.03
C TYR A 395 -5.73 13.71 -14.33
N PRO A 396 -4.79 13.64 -13.37
CA PRO A 396 -3.49 12.98 -13.61
C PRO A 396 -3.56 11.47 -13.71
N ALA A 397 -4.66 10.84 -13.26
CA ALA A 397 -4.85 9.40 -13.38
C ALA A 397 -5.39 8.98 -14.75
N ALA A 398 -6.25 9.82 -15.34
CA ALA A 398 -6.77 9.68 -16.70
C ALA A 398 -5.66 9.84 -17.75
#